data_AF-A0A161MAJ8-F1
#
_entry.id   AF-A0A161MAJ8-F1
#
_cell.length_a   1.000
_cell.length_b   1.000
_cell.length_c   1.000
_cell.angle_alpha   90.00
_cell.angle_beta   90.00
_cell.angle_gamma   90.00
#
_symmetry.space_group_name_H-M   'P 1'
#
loop_
_entity.id
_entity.type
_entity.pdbx_description
1 polymer ?
#
loop_
_entity_poly.entity_id
_entity_poly.type
_entity_poly.pdbx_seq_one_letter_code
_entity_poly.pdbx_strand_id
1 'polypeptide(L)'
;RIGWHNAKSTAVPSGRWVAGDTFGSLLQIDNAKVTFYLNGRLVASTALVFKTTSSEYYAGASFMSFQQCRFNFGSRPFSFPPTDVEFKCFNDHATLTERDRVVLPRHLQLEALRNMSIREDSCTICFDSKA
;
A
#
# COMPACT_ATOMS: atom_id res chain seq x y z
N ARG A 1 -15.42 16.39 2.63
CA ARG A 1 -14.41 15.37 3.00
C ARG A 1 -13.30 15.41 1.97
N ILE A 2 -12.08 15.05 2.33
CA ILE A 2 -10.91 15.46 1.55
C ILE A 2 -10.03 14.26 1.21
N GLY A 3 -9.81 14.01 -0.07
CA GLY A 3 -8.72 13.17 -0.56
C GLY A 3 -7.43 13.97 -0.45
N TRP A 4 -6.44 13.42 0.24
CA TRP A 4 -5.14 14.08 0.40
C TRP A 4 -4.10 13.43 -0.49
N HIS A 5 -3.49 14.21 -1.37
CA HIS A 5 -2.41 13.77 -2.26
C HIS A 5 -1.49 14.95 -2.58
N ASN A 6 -0.17 14.73 -2.54
CA ASN A 6 0.84 15.76 -2.83
C ASN A 6 0.64 17.07 -2.05
N ALA A 7 0.39 16.94 -0.74
CA ALA A 7 0.04 18.04 0.16
C ALA A 7 -1.18 18.89 -0.28
N LYS A 8 -2.01 18.37 -1.20
CA LYS A 8 -3.25 18.99 -1.64
C LYS A 8 -4.44 18.19 -1.18
N SER A 9 -5.50 18.92 -0.89
CA SER A 9 -6.71 18.40 -0.29
C SER A 9 -7.87 18.61 -1.28
N THR A 10 -8.40 17.54 -1.87
CA THR A 10 -9.51 17.60 -2.85
C THR A 10 -10.82 17.10 -2.26
N ALA A 11 -11.91 17.84 -2.47
CA ALA A 11 -13.22 17.41 -2.02
C ALA A 11 -13.62 16.08 -2.69
N VAL A 12 -13.83 15.05 -1.88
CA VAL A 12 -14.33 13.76 -2.34
C VAL A 12 -15.86 13.82 -2.38
N PRO A 13 -16.50 13.52 -3.53
CA PRO A 13 -17.96 13.65 -3.69
C PRO A 13 -18.78 12.69 -2.83
N SER A 14 -18.19 11.58 -2.37
CA SER A 14 -18.91 10.53 -1.67
C SER A 14 -19.08 10.80 -0.16
N GLY A 15 -20.10 10.18 0.43
CA GLY A 15 -20.36 10.15 1.87
C GLY A 15 -19.28 9.44 2.69
N ARG A 16 -19.53 9.26 4.00
CA ARG A 16 -18.63 8.47 4.86
C ARG A 16 -18.59 7.03 4.37
N TRP A 17 -17.40 6.41 4.39
CA TRP A 17 -17.30 4.98 4.15
C TRP A 17 -18.05 4.23 5.24
N VAL A 18 -18.79 3.21 4.85
CA VAL A 18 -19.54 2.32 5.73
C VAL A 18 -19.04 0.89 5.61
N ALA A 19 -19.42 0.05 6.56
CA ALA A 19 -19.09 -1.37 6.49
C ALA A 19 -19.65 -1.97 5.19
N GLY A 20 -18.81 -2.73 4.48
CA GLY A 20 -19.14 -3.32 3.19
C GLY A 20 -18.72 -2.49 1.97
N ASP A 21 -18.33 -1.22 2.15
CA ASP A 21 -17.77 -0.44 1.04
C ASP A 21 -16.51 -1.07 0.48
N THR A 22 -16.40 -1.07 -0.85
CA THR A 22 -15.25 -1.57 -1.59
C THR A 22 -14.50 -0.41 -2.22
N PHE A 23 -13.24 -0.25 -1.82
CA PHE A 23 -12.31 0.70 -2.42
C PHE A 23 -11.46 0.02 -3.50
N GLY A 24 -11.38 0.64 -4.67
CA GLY A 24 -10.56 0.19 -5.79
C GLY A 24 -9.49 1.22 -6.14
N SER A 25 -8.31 0.76 -6.54
CA SER A 25 -7.23 1.60 -7.05
C SER A 25 -6.70 1.02 -8.35
N LEU A 26 -6.60 1.86 -9.38
CA LEU A 26 -6.03 1.53 -10.68
C LEU A 26 -4.77 2.37 -10.89
N LEU A 27 -3.62 1.69 -10.93
CA LEU A 27 -2.33 2.28 -11.23
C LEU A 27 -2.04 2.12 -12.73
N GLN A 28 -1.94 3.23 -13.45
CA GLN A 28 -1.56 3.26 -14.86
C GLN A 28 -0.15 3.84 -14.98
N ILE A 29 0.83 2.95 -15.11
CA ILE A 29 2.25 3.30 -15.12
C ILE A 29 2.59 4.13 -16.37
N ASP A 30 2.19 3.66 -17.55
CA ASP A 30 2.51 4.33 -18.83
C ASP A 30 1.93 5.75 -18.92
N ASN A 31 0.75 5.95 -18.35
CA ASN A 31 0.07 7.25 -18.31
C ASN A 31 0.42 8.08 -17.08
N ALA A 32 1.35 7.60 -16.24
CA ALA A 32 1.72 8.20 -14.96
C ALA A 32 0.49 8.68 -14.17
N LYS A 33 -0.50 7.80 -13.96
CA LYS A 33 -1.80 8.16 -13.38
C LYS A 33 -2.28 7.12 -12.39
N VAL A 34 -2.88 7.56 -11.28
CA VAL A 34 -3.63 6.71 -10.37
C VAL A 34 -5.08 7.16 -10.32
N THR A 35 -5.98 6.18 -10.39
CA THR A 35 -7.41 6.38 -10.36
C THR A 35 -8.02 5.60 -9.21
N PHE A 36 -8.85 6.26 -8.41
CA PHE A 36 -9.49 5.70 -7.22
C PHE A 36 -10.99 5.59 -7.41
N TYR A 37 -11.53 4.46 -6.95
CA TYR A 37 -12.94 4.12 -7.06
C TYR A 37 -13.51 3.74 -5.69
N LEU A 38 -14.78 4.08 -5.46
CA LEU A 38 -15.55 3.61 -4.31
C LEU A 38 -16.83 2.97 -4.83
N ASN A 39 -17.02 1.69 -4.55
CA ASN A 39 -18.16 0.89 -5.04
C ASN A 39 -18.35 1.01 -6.56
N GLY A 40 -17.23 0.96 -7.30
CA GLY A 40 -17.19 1.10 -8.77
C GLY A 40 -17.34 2.52 -9.30
N ARG A 41 -17.59 3.54 -8.46
CA ARG A 41 -17.68 4.94 -8.90
C ARG A 41 -16.35 5.65 -8.81
N LEU A 42 -15.99 6.40 -9.85
CA LEU A 42 -14.81 7.26 -9.86
C LEU A 42 -14.87 8.30 -8.73
N VAL A 43 -13.85 8.32 -7.88
CA VAL A 43 -13.74 9.27 -6.76
C VAL A 43 -12.67 10.31 -7.01
N ALA A 44 -11.51 9.88 -7.50
CA ALA A 44 -10.39 10.75 -7.78
C ALA A 44 -9.52 10.15 -8.88
N SER A 45 -8.94 11.01 -9.71
CA SER A 45 -7.96 10.64 -10.71
C SER A 45 -6.84 11.68 -10.66
N THR A 46 -5.62 11.22 -10.44
CA THR A 46 -4.49 12.11 -10.19
C THR A 46 -3.27 11.63 -10.97
N ALA A 47 -2.50 12.58 -11.52
CA ALA A 47 -1.20 12.28 -12.10
C ALA A 47 -0.23 11.85 -10.98
N LEU A 48 0.52 10.77 -11.22
CA LEU A 48 1.62 10.33 -10.39
C LEU A 48 2.75 11.35 -10.55
N VAL A 49 2.77 12.36 -9.68
CA VAL A 49 3.86 13.34 -9.62
C VAL A 49 4.98 12.78 -8.73
N PHE A 50 5.51 11.61 -9.09
CA PHE A 50 6.68 11.06 -8.40
C PHE A 50 7.92 11.41 -9.21
N LYS A 51 8.76 12.32 -8.67
CA LYS A 51 10.15 12.50 -9.12
C LYS A 51 11.01 11.37 -8.52
N THR A 52 10.67 10.12 -8.80
CA THR A 52 11.39 8.97 -8.23
C THR A 52 12.34 8.36 -9.24
N THR A 53 13.55 8.05 -8.79
CA THR A 53 14.61 7.41 -9.57
C THR A 53 14.36 5.91 -9.80
N SER A 54 13.38 5.33 -9.10
CA SER A 54 12.99 3.91 -9.22
C SER A 54 11.65 3.75 -9.95
N SER A 55 11.53 2.64 -10.69
CA SER A 55 10.35 2.21 -11.42
C SER A 55 9.48 1.22 -10.64
N GLU A 56 9.75 1.05 -9.33
CA GLU A 56 9.07 0.09 -8.48
C GLU A 56 7.96 0.74 -7.66
N TYR A 57 6.81 0.06 -7.56
CA TYR A 57 5.65 0.53 -6.81
C TYR A 57 5.18 -0.55 -5.84
N TYR A 58 4.77 -0.11 -4.65
CA TYR A 58 4.26 -0.97 -3.60
C TYR A 58 2.84 -0.55 -3.23
N ALA A 59 1.95 -1.53 -3.04
CA ALA A 59 0.62 -1.28 -2.51
C ALA A 59 0.73 -0.94 -1.02
N GLY A 60 0.33 0.28 -0.65
CA GLY A 60 0.36 0.76 0.73
C GLY A 60 -1.02 1.20 1.21
N ALA A 61 -1.30 0.97 2.49
CA ALA A 61 -2.49 1.46 3.17
C ALA A 61 -2.16 1.78 4.63
N SER A 62 -2.80 2.80 5.18
CA SER A 62 -2.66 3.21 6.56
C SER A 62 -4.02 3.28 7.24
N PHE A 63 -4.04 2.89 8.50
CA PHE A 63 -5.25 2.82 9.31
C PHE A 63 -5.02 3.52 10.63
N MET A 64 -6.09 4.15 11.10
CA MET A 64 -6.20 4.53 12.51
C MET A 64 -6.54 3.28 13.34
N SER A 65 -6.39 3.38 14.66
CA SER A 65 -6.74 2.29 15.58
C SER A 65 -8.17 1.80 15.38
N PHE A 66 -8.37 0.49 15.54
CA PHE A 66 -9.67 -0.19 15.47
C PHE A 66 -10.37 -0.17 14.09
N GLN A 67 -9.63 0.11 13.02
CA GLN A 67 -10.13 -0.07 11.65
C GLN A 67 -9.73 -1.44 11.10
N GLN A 68 -10.64 -2.07 10.36
CA GLN A 68 -10.42 -3.37 9.73
C GLN A 68 -10.87 -3.31 8.27
N CYS A 69 -10.09 -3.92 7.39
CA CYS A 69 -10.48 -4.15 6.01
C CYS A 69 -9.82 -5.42 5.50
N ARG A 70 -10.30 -5.89 4.35
CA ARG A 70 -9.69 -7.01 3.64
C ARG A 70 -9.06 -6.51 2.35
N PHE A 71 -7.77 -6.77 2.18
CA PHE A 71 -7.11 -6.54 0.91
C PHE A 71 -7.39 -7.70 -0.03
N ASN A 72 -7.77 -7.37 -1.26
CA ASN A 72 -7.82 -8.32 -2.36
C ASN A 72 -6.88 -7.82 -3.45
N PHE A 73 -5.77 -8.54 -3.63
CA PHE A 73 -4.75 -8.23 -4.63
C PHE A 73 -4.86 -9.09 -5.90
N GLY A 74 -5.99 -9.79 -6.08
CA GLY A 74 -6.22 -10.74 -7.17
C GLY A 74 -6.49 -12.17 -6.70
N SER A 75 -6.46 -12.43 -5.38
CA SER A 75 -6.77 -13.75 -4.80
C SER A 75 -8.22 -14.22 -5.06
N ARG A 76 -9.11 -13.29 -5.38
CA ARG A 76 -10.51 -13.50 -5.74
C ARG A 76 -10.89 -12.49 -6.82
N PRO A 77 -11.92 -12.74 -7.64
CA PRO A 77 -12.43 -11.73 -8.57
C PRO A 77 -12.73 -10.40 -7.87
N PHE A 78 -12.37 -9.28 -8.52
CA PHE A 78 -12.69 -7.95 -7.99
C PHE A 78 -14.21 -7.70 -8.05
N SER A 79 -14.77 -7.09 -7.00
CA SER A 79 -16.21 -6.75 -6.99
C SER A 79 -16.58 -5.70 -8.04
N PHE A 80 -15.66 -4.78 -8.34
CA PHE A 80 -15.83 -3.70 -9.29
C PHE A 80 -14.59 -3.58 -10.19
N PRO A 81 -14.38 -4.51 -11.13
CA PRO A 81 -13.26 -4.43 -12.06
C PRO A 81 -13.48 -3.26 -13.06
N PRO A 82 -12.41 -2.59 -13.52
CA PRO A 82 -12.50 -1.65 -14.64
C PRO A 82 -13.09 -2.33 -15.88
N THR A 83 -13.99 -1.64 -16.58
CA THR A 83 -14.64 -2.16 -17.81
C THR A 83 -14.04 -1.58 -19.08
N ASP A 84 -13.38 -0.43 -18.97
CA ASP A 84 -12.84 0.39 -20.05
C ASP A 84 -11.32 0.28 -20.20
N VAL A 85 -10.65 -0.44 -19.29
CA VAL A 85 -9.20 -0.57 -19.26
C VAL A 85 -8.82 -2.03 -19.00
N GLU A 86 -7.96 -2.59 -19.85
CA GLU A 86 -7.32 -3.86 -19.56
C GLU A 86 -6.35 -3.68 -18.38
N PHE A 87 -6.51 -4.49 -17.33
CA PHE A 87 -5.73 -4.36 -16.10
C PHE A 87 -5.04 -5.68 -15.76
N LYS A 88 -3.98 -5.55 -14.96
CA LYS A 88 -3.19 -6.66 -14.43
C LYS A 88 -3.38 -6.73 -12.92
N CYS A 89 -3.57 -7.93 -12.38
CA CYS A 89 -3.71 -8.12 -10.94
C CYS A 89 -2.35 -8.13 -10.25
N PHE A 90 -2.31 -7.64 -9.01
CA PHE A 90 -1.05 -7.55 -8.26
C PHE A 90 -0.48 -8.94 -7.95
N ASN A 91 -1.30 -9.91 -7.54
CA ASN A 91 -0.86 -11.27 -7.24
C ASN A 91 -0.22 -12.01 -8.42
N ASP A 92 -0.57 -11.64 -9.66
CA ASP A 92 -0.07 -12.30 -10.87
C ASP A 92 1.24 -11.68 -11.37
N HIS A 93 1.55 -10.45 -10.94
CA HIS A 93 2.66 -9.66 -11.50
C HIS A 93 3.61 -9.06 -10.46
N ALA A 94 3.25 -9.05 -9.18
CA ALA A 94 4.11 -8.58 -8.10
C ALA A 94 4.83 -9.75 -7.44
N THR A 95 6.07 -9.49 -7.03
CA THR A 95 6.89 -10.44 -6.29
C THR A 95 6.96 -10.04 -4.82
N LEU A 96 6.70 -10.99 -3.93
CA LEU A 96 6.91 -10.82 -2.50
C LEU A 96 7.67 -12.04 -2.00
N THR A 97 8.78 -11.84 -1.30
CA THR A 97 9.53 -12.97 -0.73
C THR A 97 8.72 -13.62 0.40
N GLU A 98 8.98 -14.89 0.71
CA GLU A 98 8.34 -15.56 1.86
C GLU A 98 8.62 -14.82 3.17
N ARG A 99 9.78 -14.14 3.27
CA ARG A 99 10.12 -13.30 4.42
C ARG A 99 9.22 -12.07 4.53
N ASP A 100 8.98 -11.38 3.41
CA ASP A 100 8.17 -10.15 3.38
C ASP A 100 6.66 -10.42 3.50
N ARG A 101 6.24 -11.66 3.23
CA ARG A 101 4.86 -12.11 3.44
C ARG A 101 4.50 -12.22 4.94
N VAL A 102 5.49 -12.37 5.82
CA VAL A 102 5.25 -12.51 7.26
C VAL A 102 5.07 -11.14 7.91
N VAL A 103 3.84 -10.82 8.29
CA VAL A 103 3.55 -9.69 9.17
C VAL A 103 3.74 -10.14 10.62
N LEU A 104 4.98 -10.03 11.12
CA LEU A 104 5.30 -10.40 12.49
C LEU A 104 4.67 -9.38 13.47
N PRO A 105 3.88 -9.79 14.46
CA PRO A 105 3.37 -8.90 15.50
C PRO A 105 4.49 -8.10 16.17
N ARG A 106 4.23 -6.83 16.48
CA ARG A 106 5.25 -5.92 17.03
C ARG A 106 5.97 -6.48 18.26
N HIS A 107 5.26 -7.14 19.18
CA HIS A 107 5.89 -7.71 20.37
C HIS A 107 6.89 -8.84 20.02
N LEU A 108 6.53 -9.71 19.08
CA LEU A 108 7.43 -10.77 18.59
C LEU A 108 8.59 -10.20 17.77
N GLN A 109 8.37 -9.12 16.99
CA GLN A 109 9.46 -8.40 16.33
C GLN A 109 10.46 -7.83 17.34
N LEU A 110 9.96 -7.19 18.40
CA LEU A 110 10.80 -6.61 19.46
C LEU A 110 11.55 -7.70 20.25
N GLU A 111 10.91 -8.84 20.54
CA GLU A 111 11.56 -9.99 21.16
C GLU A 111 12.64 -10.60 20.26
N ALA A 112 12.35 -10.79 18.97
CA ALA A 112 13.34 -11.28 18.01
C ALA A 112 14.55 -10.34 17.90
N LEU A 113 14.34 -9.01 17.91
CA LEU A 113 15.43 -8.03 17.93
C LEU A 113 16.23 -8.06 19.23
N ARG A 114 15.58 -8.24 20.39
CA ARG A 114 16.27 -8.42 21.68
C ARG A 114 17.09 -9.71 21.73
N ASN A 115 16.62 -10.76 21.06
CA ASN A 115 17.27 -12.08 21.02
C ASN A 115 18.31 -12.21 19.89
N MET A 116 18.35 -11.28 18.93
CA MET A 116 19.49 -11.15 18.01
C MET A 116 20.68 -10.68 18.85
N SER A 117 21.49 -11.65 19.28
CA SER A 117 22.70 -11.42 20.06
C SER A 117 23.59 -10.42 19.34
N ILE A 118 23.59 -9.18 19.82
CA ILE A 118 24.67 -8.23 19.56
C ILE A 118 25.91 -8.90 20.16
N ARG A 119 26.91 -9.26 19.35
CA ARG A 119 28.18 -9.74 19.89
C ARG A 119 28.70 -8.67 20.85
N GLU A 120 29.15 -9.05 22.04
CA GLU A 120 29.55 -8.12 23.11
C GLU A 120 30.62 -7.09 22.66
N ASP A 121 31.34 -7.37 21.57
CA ASP A 121 32.34 -6.47 20.95
C ASP A 121 31.78 -5.54 19.85
N SER A 122 30.46 -5.48 19.66
CA SER A 122 29.86 -4.68 18.59
C SER A 122 29.68 -3.23 19.07
N CYS A 123 30.54 -2.34 18.59
CA CYS A 123 30.41 -0.89 18.76
C CYS A 123 29.02 -0.40 18.29
N THR A 124 28.24 0.18 19.18
CA THR A 124 26.89 0.73 18.93
C THR A 124 26.87 1.90 17.94
N ILE A 125 28.02 2.54 17.68
CA ILE A 125 28.17 3.68 16.76
C ILE A 125 28.60 3.22 15.36
N CYS A 126 29.35 2.12 15.27
CA CYS A 126 30.02 1.65 14.06
C CYS A 126 29.20 0.61 13.27
N PHE A 127 28.17 0.04 13.91
CA PHE A 127 27.34 -1.02 13.33
C PHE A 127 26.42 -0.51 12.21
N ASP A 128 26.11 0.80 12.21
CA ASP A 128 25.23 1.44 11.22
C ASP A 128 25.98 1.98 9.99
N SER A 129 27.31 1.88 9.93
CA SER A 129 28.13 2.52 8.87
C SER A 129 28.58 1.57 7.74
N LYS A 130 27.91 0.42 7.56
CA LYS A 130 28.12 -0.45 6.40
C LYS A 130 26.81 -0.78 5.69
N ALA A 131 26.26 0.22 5.00
CA ALA A 131 25.55 0.07 3.74
C ALA A 131 25.65 1.39 2.96
#